data_AF-A0A3N4H8E4-F1
#
_entry.id   AF-A0A3N4H8E4-F1
#
_cell.length_a   1.000
_cell.length_b   1.000
_cell.length_c   1.000
_cell.angle_alpha   90.00
_cell.angle_beta   90.00
_cell.angle_gamma   90.00
#
_symmetry.space_group_name_H-M   'P 1'
#
loop_
_entity.id
_entity.type
_entity.pdbx_description
1 polymer ?
#
loop_
_entity_poly.entity_id
_entity_poly.type
_entity_poly.pdbx_seq_one_letter_code
_entity_poly.pdbx_strand_id
1 'polypeptide(L)' 'LAIMALDVLSVPIMSDEPERVFSSSGILLGERRSRLEADVVEVSECLKSW' A
#
# COMPACT_ATOMS: atom_id res chain seq x y z
N LEU A 1 -14.74 -3.36 26.01
CA LEU A 1 -15.73 -3.38 24.91
C LEU A 1 -15.42 -2.35 23.83
N ALA A 2 -15.09 -1.09 24.16
CA ALA A 2 -14.76 -0.06 23.17
C ALA A 2 -13.54 -0.39 22.27
N ILE A 3 -12.49 -1.02 22.80
CA ILE A 3 -11.29 -1.39 22.01
C ILE A 3 -11.64 -2.41 20.92
N MET A 4 -12.36 -3.48 21.28
CA MET A 4 -12.81 -4.48 20.30
C MET A 4 -13.71 -3.87 19.21
N ALA A 5 -14.51 -2.85 19.54
CA ALA A 5 -15.32 -2.16 18.55
C ALA A 5 -14.46 -1.33 17.58
N LEU A 6 -13.41 -0.67 18.08
CA LEU A 6 -12.45 0.04 17.23
C LEU A 6 -11.70 -0.94 16.33
N ASP A 7 -11.22 -2.07 16.87
CA ASP A 7 -10.50 -3.07 16.09
C ASP A 7 -11.36 -3.56 14.92
N VAL A 8 -12.61 -3.94 15.19
CA VAL A 8 -13.55 -4.43 14.16
C VAL A 8 -13.90 -3.35 13.14
N LEU A 9 -14.14 -2.11 13.58
CA LEU A 9 -14.53 -1.01 12.68
C LEU A 9 -13.35 -0.39 11.93
N SER A 10 -12.12 -0.64 12.34
CA SER A 10 -10.90 -0.18 11.66
C SER A 10 -10.52 -1.02 10.45
N VAL A 11 -11.06 -2.25 10.35
CA VAL A 11 -10.82 -3.13 9.21
C VAL A 11 -11.60 -2.62 7.99
N PRO A 12 -10.93 -2.31 6.87
CA PRO A 12 -11.62 -1.89 5.67
C PRO A 12 -12.49 -3.03 5.12
N ILE A 13 -13.70 -2.70 4.69
CA ILE A 13 -14.69 -3.66 4.15
C ILE A 13 -14.26 -4.21 2.78
N MET A 14 -13.35 -3.50 2.09
CA MET A 14 -12.92 -3.80 0.72
C MET A 14 -11.41 -3.56 0.55
N SER A 15 -10.77 -4.36 -0.31
CA SER A 15 -9.36 -4.22 -0.70
C SER A 15 -9.06 -3.09 -1.69
N ASP A 16 -9.92 -2.08 -1.82
CA ASP A 16 -9.68 -0.96 -2.74
C ASP A 16 -8.39 -0.19 -2.41
N GLU A 17 -8.10 0.00 -1.12
CA GLU A 17 -6.87 0.66 -0.66
C GLU A 17 -5.60 -0.09 -1.11
N PRO A 18 -5.41 -1.39 -0.77
CA PRO A 18 -4.24 -2.13 -1.25
C PRO A 18 -4.23 -2.30 -2.77
N GLU A 19 -5.37 -2.48 -3.45
CA GLU A 19 -5.43 -2.58 -4.91
C GLU A 19 -4.93 -1.31 -5.62
N ARG A 20 -5.23 -0.14 -5.07
CA ARG A 20 -4.71 1.13 -5.57
C ARG A 20 -3.19 1.25 -5.39
N VAL A 21 -2.65 0.84 -4.24
CA VAL A 21 -1.20 0.81 -3.99
C VAL A 21 -0.48 -0.16 -4.94
N PHE A 22 -1.07 -1.32 -5.23
CA PHE A 22 -0.53 -2.24 -6.23
C PHE A 22 -0.53 -1.65 -7.64
N SER A 23 -1.60 -0.93 -7.99
CA SER A 23 -1.70 -0.25 -9.29
C SER A 23 -0.64 0.84 -9.46
N SER A 24 -0.37 1.65 -8.42
CA SER A 24 0.66 2.69 -8.46
C SER A 24 2.09 2.14 -8.45
N SER A 25 2.36 1.11 -7.65
CA SER A 25 3.69 0.48 -7.55
C SER A 25 4.12 -0.19 -8.85
N GLY A 26 3.17 -0.64 -9.69
CA GLY A 26 3.47 -1.16 -11.03
C GLY A 26 4.27 -0.18 -11.92
N ILE A 27 4.16 1.13 -11.68
CA ILE A 27 4.95 2.16 -12.39
C ILE A 27 6.44 2.09 -12.03
N LEU A 28 6.74 1.69 -10.80
CA LEU A 28 8.10 1.56 -10.27
C LEU A 28 8.74 0.21 -10.64
N LEU A 29 7.91 -0.80 -10.92
CA LEU A 29 8.30 -2.16 -11.30
C LEU A 29 8.43 -2.36 -12.82
N GLY A 30 8.02 -1.39 -13.64
CA GLY A 30 8.04 -1.51 -15.10
C GLY A 30 9.46 -1.67 -15.67
N GLU A 31 9.60 -2.45 -16.75
CA GLU A 31 10.90 -2.85 -17.35
C GLU A 31 11.85 -1.68 -17.70
N ARG A 32 11.33 -0.46 -17.86
CA ARG A 32 12.11 0.73 -18.24
C ARG A 32 12.77 1.46 -17.07
N ARG A 33 12.30 1.28 -15.83
CA ARG A 33 12.96 1.86 -14.66
C ARG A 33 13.79 0.78 -14.01
N SER A 34 15.07 1.11 -13.83
CA SER A 34 16.10 0.36 -13.10
C SER A 34 15.50 -0.57 -12.05
N ARG A 35 15.83 -1.86 -12.10
CA ARG A 35 15.47 -2.90 -11.11
C ARG A 35 15.60 -2.40 -9.67
N LEU A 36 14.55 -1.74 -9.17
CA LEU A 36 14.50 -1.18 -7.82
C LEU A 36 14.40 -2.35 -6.85
N GLU A 37 15.12 -2.24 -5.74
CA GLU A 37 14.96 -3.19 -4.64
C GLU A 37 13.57 -3.01 -4.02
N ALA A 38 13.02 -4.10 -3.48
CA ALA A 38 11.63 -4.14 -3.01
C ALA A 38 11.38 -3.16 -1.85
N ASP A 39 12.38 -2.94 -1.01
CA ASP A 39 12.40 -1.96 0.07
C ASP A 39 12.27 -0.52 -0.46
N VAL A 40 12.92 -0.20 -1.57
CA VAL A 40 12.81 1.13 -2.21
C VAL A 40 11.40 1.35 -2.75
N VAL A 41 10.79 0.31 -3.34
CA VAL A 41 9.40 0.37 -3.81
C VAL A 41 8.44 0.56 -2.63
N GLU A 42 8.61 -0.21 -1.55
CA GLU A 42 7.81 -0.10 -0.33
C GLU A 42 7.87 1.32 0.26
N VAL A 43 9.08 1.82 0.53
CA VAL A 43 9.27 3.16 1.11
C VAL A 43 8.65 4.23 0.21
N SER A 44 8.80 4.10 -1.11
CA SER A 44 8.26 5.09 -2.05
C SER A 44 6.73 5.13 -2.09
N GLU A 45 6.03 4.01 -1.90
CA GLU A 45 4.57 3.99 -1.78
C GLU A 45 4.13 4.49 -0.40
N CYS A 46 4.81 4.09 0.69
CA CYS A 46 4.51 4.57 2.04
C CYS A 46 4.63 6.10 2.17
N LEU A 47 5.60 6.72 1.48
CA LEU A 47 5.77 8.18 1.47
C LEU A 47 4.62 8.93 0.77
N LYS A 48 3.79 8.27 -0.05
CA LYS A 48 2.62 8.91 -0.69
C LYS A 48 1.41 9.01 0.24
N SER A 49 1.36 8.16 1.26
CA SER A 49 0.25 8.07 2.20
C SER A 49 0.57 8.71 3.56
N TRP A 50 1.68 9.45 3.64
CA TRP A 50 2.12 10.21 4.81
C TRP A 50 1.51 11.62 4.84
#